data_AF-A0A3A9AZK5-F1
#
_entry.id   AF-A0A3A9AZK5-F1
#
_cell.length_a   1.000
_cell.length_b   1.000
_cell.length_c   1.000
_cell.angle_alpha   90.00
_cell.angle_beta   90.00
_cell.angle_gamma   90.00
#
_symmetry.space_group_name_H-M   'P 1'
#
loop_
_entity.id
_entity.type
_entity.pdbx_description
1 polymer ?
#
loop_
_entity_poly.entity_id
_entity_poly.type
_entity_poly.pdbx_seq_one_letter_code
_entity_poly.pdbx_strand_id
1 'polypeptide(L)'
;MDSRQREKIALIVFALLVVLSVCGLCWYLIAGHSWNVAASNIDDTFGEMDGYTAIVFPGTVDPKLVDEDLETQDSVNKRINPARESDSANKEDNPKQPLSSTMGKQGSMGENSSSSTHTQPITLESVKDSYQEKGASVFELYTDNLVRYEDGTILKREGHRYGVFSVDSLMPYKAIEDKIAYFDAYNVDFIVAITPSTALVSRISGIDIVITTSNEKLFAMGETIDGTFYVNAPLKGEVGVILISPSNVVSAKVVS
;
A
#
# COMPACT_ATOMS: atom_id res chain seq x y z
N MET A 1 22.51 49.55 -33.60
CA MET A 1 21.70 48.31 -33.54
C MET A 1 20.24 48.70 -33.46
N ASP A 2 19.48 48.41 -34.52
CA ASP A 2 18.07 48.81 -34.65
C ASP A 2 17.19 48.20 -33.55
N SER A 3 16.31 49.00 -32.97
CA SER A 3 15.31 48.56 -31.99
C SER A 3 14.46 47.40 -32.53
N ARG A 4 14.14 47.45 -33.83
CA ARG A 4 13.42 46.40 -34.54
C ARG A 4 14.17 45.07 -34.63
N GLN A 5 15.51 45.08 -34.67
CA GLN A 5 16.29 43.83 -34.65
C GLN A 5 16.30 43.21 -33.25
N ARG A 6 16.41 44.03 -32.20
CA ARG A 6 16.37 43.55 -30.81
C ARG A 6 15.00 42.98 -30.42
N GLU A 7 13.92 43.60 -30.90
CA GLU A 7 12.55 43.11 -30.68
C GLU A 7 12.31 41.76 -31.36
N LYS A 8 12.78 41.59 -32.60
CA LYS A 8 12.70 40.29 -33.31
C LYS A 8 13.49 39.20 -32.59
N ILE A 9 14.70 39.52 -32.10
CA ILE A 9 15.51 38.56 -31.34
C ILE A 9 14.80 38.19 -30.03
N ALA A 10 14.25 39.17 -29.30
CA ALA A 10 13.52 38.92 -28.06
C ALA A 10 12.28 38.04 -28.28
N LEU A 11 11.54 38.27 -29.38
CA LEU A 11 10.35 37.49 -29.71
C LEU A 11 10.69 36.05 -30.08
N ILE A 12 11.80 35.84 -30.81
CA ILE A 12 12.30 34.48 -31.12
C ILE A 12 12.74 33.76 -29.85
N VAL A 13 13.48 34.43 -28.97
CA VAL A 13 13.93 33.84 -27.69
C VAL A 13 12.74 33.48 -26.80
N PHE A 14 11.73 34.35 -26.72
CA PHE A 14 10.51 34.10 -25.94
C PHE A 14 9.72 32.91 -26.49
N ALA A 15 9.52 32.84 -27.81
CA ALA A 15 8.84 31.71 -28.45
C ALA A 15 9.59 30.40 -28.19
N LEU A 16 10.92 30.42 -28.25
CA LEU A 16 11.76 29.24 -28.00
C LEU A 16 11.67 28.78 -26.53
N LEU A 17 11.63 29.73 -25.58
CA LEU A 17 11.44 29.41 -24.15
C LEU A 17 10.06 28.78 -23.88
N VAL A 18 9.00 29.27 -24.52
CA VAL A 18 7.65 28.69 -24.38
C VAL A 18 7.62 27.27 -24.94
N VAL A 19 8.22 27.03 -26.11
CA VAL A 19 8.27 25.69 -26.71
C VAL A 19 9.08 24.72 -25.86
N LEU A 20 10.24 25.13 -25.34
CA LEU A 20 11.03 24.30 -24.43
C LEU A 20 10.30 23.99 -23.12
N SER A 21 9.55 24.97 -22.58
CA SER A 21 8.73 24.77 -21.39
C SER A 21 7.61 23.76 -21.63
N VAL A 22 6.86 23.90 -22.74
CA VAL A 22 5.77 22.97 -23.10
C VAL A 22 6.32 21.58 -23.39
N CYS A 23 7.42 21.45 -24.12
CA CYS A 23 8.06 20.16 -24.39
C CYS A 23 8.57 19.50 -23.10
N GLY A 24 9.16 20.27 -22.18
CA GLY A 24 9.57 19.76 -20.87
C GLY A 24 8.39 19.29 -20.04
N LEU A 25 7.27 20.02 -20.08
CA LEU A 25 6.03 19.65 -19.37
C LEU A 25 5.37 18.41 -19.97
N CYS A 26 5.33 18.30 -21.31
CA CYS A 26 4.85 17.11 -22.00
C CYS A 26 5.75 15.89 -21.73
N TRP A 27 7.07 16.06 -21.72
CA TRP A 27 8.00 14.98 -21.35
C TRP A 27 7.80 14.56 -19.89
N TYR A 28 7.60 15.51 -18.98
CA TYR A 28 7.29 15.25 -17.58
C TYR A 28 5.98 14.47 -17.39
N LEU A 29 4.94 14.79 -18.17
CA LEU A 29 3.66 14.05 -18.13
C LEU A 29 3.77 12.64 -18.74
N ILE A 30 4.54 12.46 -19.82
CA ILE A 30 4.69 11.16 -20.50
C ILE A 30 5.66 10.23 -19.74
N ALA A 31 6.66 10.78 -19.06
CA ALA A 31 7.61 10.03 -18.23
C ALA A 31 7.02 9.48 -16.92
N GLY A 32 5.71 9.65 -16.68
CA GLY A 32 4.98 8.80 -15.75
C GLY A 32 5.52 8.83 -14.32
N HIS A 33 5.46 9.99 -13.67
CA HIS A 33 5.30 10.01 -12.22
C HIS A 33 3.81 10.15 -11.93
N SER A 34 3.24 9.07 -11.41
CA SER A 34 1.86 8.90 -10.96
C SER A 34 1.34 10.13 -10.18
N TRP A 35 0.71 11.05 -10.91
CA TRP A 35 0.03 12.21 -10.31
C TRP A 35 -1.26 11.84 -9.56
N ASN A 36 -1.52 10.53 -9.41
CA ASN A 36 -2.57 9.97 -8.58
C ASN A 36 -2.08 9.55 -7.18
N VAL A 37 -0.78 9.59 -6.88
CA VAL A 37 -0.22 9.04 -5.62
C VAL A 37 0.40 10.11 -4.70
N ALA A 38 0.70 11.30 -5.22
CA ALA A 38 1.34 12.35 -4.42
C ALA A 38 0.34 13.21 -3.61
N ALA A 39 -0.91 13.32 -4.03
CA ALA A 39 -1.93 14.05 -3.26
C ALA A 39 -2.47 13.25 -2.07
N SER A 40 -2.44 11.91 -2.12
CA SER A 40 -2.95 11.06 -1.03
C SER A 40 -1.90 10.67 0.02
N ASN A 41 -0.63 11.04 -0.16
CA ASN A 41 0.48 10.73 0.77
C ASN A 41 0.93 11.93 1.63
N ILE A 42 0.29 13.10 1.52
CA ILE A 42 0.69 14.33 2.24
C ILE A 42 -0.17 14.62 3.48
N ASP A 43 -1.26 13.91 3.72
CA ASP A 43 -2.16 14.27 4.84
C ASP A 43 -2.11 13.32 6.05
N ASP A 44 -1.70 12.07 5.86
CA ASP A 44 -1.76 11.06 6.93
C ASP A 44 -0.70 11.23 8.04
N THR A 45 0.34 12.05 7.82
CA THR A 45 1.41 12.21 8.80
C THR A 45 1.12 13.37 9.78
N PHE A 46 0.28 14.36 9.43
CA PHE A 46 -0.02 15.54 10.27
C PHE A 46 -1.38 16.26 9.98
N GLY A 47 -2.33 15.65 9.26
CA GLY A 47 -3.61 16.28 8.90
C GLY A 47 -4.78 15.97 9.84
N GLU A 48 -5.77 16.88 9.89
CA GLU A 48 -7.10 16.61 10.45
C GLU A 48 -7.83 15.62 9.53
N MET A 49 -8.23 14.47 10.05
CA MET A 49 -8.92 13.41 9.34
C MET A 49 -10.43 13.39 9.61
N ASP A 50 -10.99 14.55 9.95
CA ASP A 50 -12.41 14.67 10.23
C ASP A 50 -13.26 14.22 9.04
N GLY A 51 -14.22 13.33 9.32
CA GLY A 51 -15.10 12.74 8.31
C GLY A 51 -14.49 11.57 7.52
N TYR A 52 -13.22 11.24 7.72
CA TYR A 52 -12.65 10.00 7.19
C TYR A 52 -13.07 8.81 8.06
N THR A 53 -13.23 7.66 7.41
CA THR A 53 -13.35 6.37 8.11
C THR A 53 -12.13 5.52 7.84
N ALA A 54 -11.46 5.09 8.91
CA ALA A 54 -10.32 4.18 8.84
C ALA A 54 -10.72 2.77 9.29
N ILE A 55 -10.49 1.80 8.41
CA ILE A 55 -10.67 0.39 8.66
C ILE A 55 -9.29 -0.20 8.91
N VAL A 56 -9.03 -0.67 10.12
CA VAL A 56 -7.72 -1.19 10.53
C VAL A 56 -7.81 -2.71 10.69
N PHE A 57 -6.86 -3.45 10.14
CA PHE A 57 -6.85 -4.92 10.19
C PHE A 57 -5.43 -5.50 10.31
N PRO A 58 -5.27 -6.64 10.98
CA PRO A 58 -3.96 -7.28 11.11
C PRO A 58 -3.52 -7.92 9.79
N GLY A 59 -2.20 -7.96 9.59
CA GLY A 59 -1.60 -8.76 8.53
C GLY A 59 -1.73 -10.26 8.78
N THR A 60 -2.14 -11.01 7.76
CA THR A 60 -2.33 -12.47 7.83
C THR A 60 -1.32 -13.25 7.01
N VAL A 61 -0.58 -12.58 6.12
CA VAL A 61 0.35 -13.23 5.21
C VAL A 61 1.61 -13.66 5.95
N ASP A 62 1.99 -14.93 5.83
CA ASP A 62 3.22 -15.43 6.46
C ASP A 62 4.46 -14.96 5.67
N PRO A 63 5.41 -14.26 6.30
CA PRO A 63 6.59 -13.73 5.59
C PRO A 63 7.42 -14.83 4.90
N LYS A 64 7.39 -16.07 5.40
CA LYS A 64 8.12 -17.20 4.78
C LYS A 64 7.55 -17.62 3.43
N LEU A 65 6.28 -17.33 3.16
CA LEU A 65 5.64 -17.62 1.88
C LEU A 65 5.92 -16.56 0.82
N VAL A 66 6.53 -15.43 1.21
CA VAL A 66 6.91 -14.35 0.28
C VAL A 66 8.26 -14.65 -0.38
N ASP A 67 9.19 -15.25 0.38
CA ASP A 67 10.54 -15.55 -0.11
C ASP A 67 10.56 -16.65 -1.18
N GLU A 68 9.68 -17.65 -1.10
CA GLU A 68 9.60 -18.74 -2.10
C GLU A 68 9.11 -18.26 -3.48
N ASP A 69 8.29 -17.20 -3.53
CA ASP A 69 7.79 -16.61 -4.78
C ASP A 69 8.78 -15.63 -5.44
N LEU A 70 9.81 -15.20 -4.70
CA LEU A 70 10.89 -14.33 -5.22
C LEU A 70 12.01 -15.15 -5.90
N GLU A 71 12.26 -16.40 -5.49
CA GLU A 71 13.30 -17.25 -6.08
C GLU A 71 13.00 -17.69 -7.54
N THR A 72 11.74 -17.65 -7.97
CA THR A 72 11.37 -17.90 -9.38
C THR A 72 11.57 -16.68 -10.29
N GLN A 73 11.87 -15.50 -9.75
CA GLN A 73 12.11 -14.31 -10.59
C GLN A 73 13.56 -14.16 -11.04
N ASP A 74 14.53 -14.66 -10.28
CA ASP A 74 15.95 -14.56 -10.65
C ASP A 74 16.30 -15.48 -11.85
N SER A 75 15.52 -16.54 -12.05
CA SER A 75 15.68 -17.49 -13.16
C SER A 75 14.96 -17.07 -14.45
N VAL A 76 13.96 -16.18 -14.39
CA VAL A 76 13.29 -15.63 -15.59
C VAL A 76 14.05 -14.41 -16.14
N ASN A 77 14.57 -13.55 -15.27
CA ASN A 77 15.32 -12.36 -15.70
C ASN A 77 16.69 -12.71 -16.31
N LYS A 78 17.28 -13.85 -15.93
CA LYS A 78 18.53 -14.37 -16.50
C LYS A 78 18.38 -14.96 -17.92
N ARG A 79 17.15 -15.21 -18.39
CA ARG A 79 16.90 -15.86 -19.68
C ARG A 79 16.69 -14.87 -20.85
N ILE A 80 16.56 -13.56 -20.57
CA ILE A 80 16.18 -12.56 -21.58
C ILE A 80 17.38 -11.69 -22.04
N ASN A 81 18.52 -11.67 -21.34
CA ASN A 81 19.71 -10.89 -21.74
C ASN A 81 21.01 -11.73 -21.75
N PRO A 82 21.40 -12.32 -22.89
CA PRO A 82 22.73 -12.90 -23.07
C PRO A 82 23.67 -11.83 -23.64
N ALA A 83 24.05 -10.82 -22.85
CA ALA A 83 25.17 -9.94 -23.21
C ALA A 83 25.61 -9.08 -22.02
N ARG A 84 26.54 -9.61 -21.23
CA ARG A 84 27.77 -8.91 -20.77
C ARG A 84 28.53 -9.85 -19.84
N GLU A 85 29.30 -10.72 -20.49
CA GLU A 85 30.40 -11.44 -19.87
C GLU A 85 31.65 -10.57 -20.01
N SER A 86 32.23 -10.19 -18.87
CA SER A 86 33.63 -9.78 -18.61
C SER A 86 33.59 -9.03 -17.28
N ASP A 87 34.38 -9.32 -16.25
CA ASP A 87 35.43 -10.29 -16.04
C ASP A 87 35.75 -10.24 -14.54
N SER A 88 36.50 -11.25 -14.09
CA SER A 88 37.31 -11.26 -12.86
C SER A 88 36.68 -11.89 -11.62
N ALA A 89 36.85 -13.21 -11.59
CA ALA A 89 37.29 -14.00 -10.46
C ALA A 89 37.89 -13.22 -9.27
N ASN A 90 37.46 -13.55 -8.06
CA ASN A 90 38.33 -14.38 -7.23
C ASN A 90 37.60 -15.11 -6.11
N LYS A 91 38.20 -16.24 -5.78
CA LYS A 91 37.78 -17.35 -4.94
C LYS A 91 38.62 -17.30 -3.66
N GLU A 92 38.01 -17.35 -2.49
CA GLU A 92 38.65 -17.68 -1.20
C GLU A 92 37.53 -18.16 -0.27
N ASP A 93 37.31 -19.47 -0.15
CA ASP A 93 37.92 -20.41 0.80
C ASP A 93 37.89 -19.94 2.27
N ASN A 94 37.18 -20.73 3.05
CA ASN A 94 37.01 -20.67 4.52
C ASN A 94 38.32 -21.21 5.19
N PRO A 95 38.50 -21.38 6.53
CA PRO A 95 37.69 -21.00 7.69
C PRO A 95 38.49 -20.54 8.97
N LYS A 96 37.74 -20.15 10.02
CA LYS A 96 38.02 -20.29 11.50
C LYS A 96 39.08 -19.39 12.20
N GLN A 97 38.56 -18.52 13.09
CA GLN A 97 38.91 -18.18 14.51
C GLN A 97 40.13 -18.84 15.21
N PRO A 98 40.68 -18.35 16.36
CA PRO A 98 40.16 -17.33 17.33
C PRO A 98 41.19 -16.38 18.05
N LEU A 99 40.65 -15.48 18.90
CA LEU A 99 41.14 -14.97 20.21
C LEU A 99 42.49 -14.22 20.34
N SER A 100 42.45 -12.95 20.85
CA SER A 100 42.90 -12.57 22.21
C SER A 100 43.39 -11.11 22.37
N SER A 101 42.85 -10.44 23.41
CA SER A 101 43.49 -9.53 24.40
C SER A 101 44.10 -8.15 24.02
N THR A 102 43.44 -7.12 24.58
CA THR A 102 43.99 -6.16 25.57
C THR A 102 44.51 -4.77 25.14
N MET A 103 43.70 -3.78 25.53
CA MET A 103 43.96 -2.43 26.06
C MET A 103 44.90 -1.46 25.33
N GLY A 104 44.30 -0.34 24.89
CA GLY A 104 44.95 0.94 24.65
C GLY A 104 43.93 2.08 24.80
N LYS A 105 44.30 3.11 25.56
CA LYS A 105 43.44 4.08 26.24
C LYS A 105 43.29 5.38 25.42
N GLN A 106 42.14 6.05 25.60
CA GLN A 106 41.97 7.51 25.69
C GLN A 106 41.86 8.36 24.40
N GLY A 107 40.69 8.98 24.22
CA GLY A 107 40.44 10.09 23.29
C GLY A 107 39.01 10.63 23.46
N SER A 108 38.88 11.93 23.67
CA SER A 108 37.71 12.65 24.19
C SER A 108 36.70 13.09 23.13
N MET A 109 35.44 13.29 23.57
CA MET A 109 34.41 14.22 23.06
C MET A 109 33.72 13.93 21.71
N GLY A 110 32.40 13.71 21.83
CA GLY A 110 31.43 13.77 20.73
C GLY A 110 30.23 12.87 20.96
N GLU A 111 29.47 13.06 22.05
CA GLU A 111 28.14 12.44 22.19
C GLU A 111 27.20 13.09 21.19
N ASN A 112 27.16 12.54 19.97
CA ASN A 112 26.02 12.71 19.09
C ASN A 112 25.09 11.53 19.39
N SER A 113 24.01 11.83 20.10
CA SER A 113 22.95 10.89 20.44
C SER A 113 22.29 10.35 19.17
N SER A 114 22.90 9.32 18.57
CA SER A 114 22.21 8.43 17.66
C SER A 114 21.24 7.62 18.51
N SER A 115 20.01 8.11 18.66
CA SER A 115 18.92 7.35 19.22
C SER A 115 18.78 6.08 18.39
N SER A 116 19.27 4.97 18.94
CA SER A 116 18.85 3.64 18.55
C SER A 116 17.36 3.56 18.89
N THR A 117 16.51 3.93 17.92
CA THR A 117 15.09 3.70 17.98
C THR A 117 14.91 2.19 18.06
N HIS A 118 14.66 1.69 19.27
CA HIS A 118 14.07 0.39 19.46
C HIS A 118 12.73 0.43 18.74
N THR A 119 12.66 -0.16 17.54
CA THR A 119 11.43 -0.39 16.80
C THR A 119 10.59 -1.37 17.63
N GLN A 120 9.77 -0.83 18.53
CA GLN A 120 8.68 -1.58 19.13
C GLN A 120 7.77 -2.03 17.99
N PRO A 121 7.30 -3.28 17.95
CA PRO A 121 6.34 -3.71 16.94
C PRO A 121 5.14 -2.78 17.00
N ILE A 122 4.78 -2.18 15.87
CA ILE A 122 3.59 -1.33 15.79
C ILE A 122 2.39 -2.22 16.10
N THR A 123 1.70 -1.91 17.20
CA THR A 123 0.51 -2.65 17.59
C THR A 123 -0.72 -2.11 16.86
N LEU A 124 -1.67 -2.98 16.57
CA LEU A 124 -2.96 -2.61 15.98
C LEU A 124 -3.66 -1.47 16.75
N GLU A 125 -3.52 -1.50 18.08
CA GLU A 125 -4.03 -0.47 18.98
C GLU A 125 -3.35 0.89 18.73
N SER A 126 -2.03 0.93 18.60
CA SER A 126 -1.30 2.18 18.35
C SER A 126 -1.68 2.84 17.03
N VAL A 127 -1.94 2.04 15.99
CA VAL A 127 -2.43 2.53 14.70
C VAL A 127 -3.84 3.09 14.86
N LYS A 128 -4.73 2.34 15.50
CA LYS A 128 -6.11 2.77 15.75
C LYS A 128 -6.15 4.09 16.49
N ASP A 129 -5.40 4.21 17.58
CA ASP A 129 -5.35 5.42 18.40
C ASP A 129 -4.78 6.60 17.59
N SER A 130 -3.75 6.39 16.77
CA SER A 130 -3.20 7.43 15.89
C SER A 130 -4.22 7.99 14.89
N TYR A 131 -5.08 7.15 14.31
CA TYR A 131 -6.13 7.60 13.40
C TYR A 131 -7.32 8.24 14.16
N GLN A 132 -7.66 7.75 15.35
CA GLN A 132 -8.68 8.36 16.20
C GLN A 132 -8.28 9.74 16.71
N GLU A 133 -7.02 9.92 17.13
CA GLU A 133 -6.48 11.22 17.57
C GLU A 133 -6.52 12.28 16.46
N LYS A 134 -6.49 11.85 15.20
CA LYS A 134 -6.63 12.73 14.04
C LYS A 134 -8.09 13.05 13.68
N GLY A 135 -9.07 12.51 14.40
CA GLY A 135 -10.50 12.76 14.15
C GLY A 135 -11.16 11.78 13.18
N ALA A 136 -10.45 10.77 12.70
CA ALA A 136 -11.05 9.72 11.87
C ALA A 136 -11.94 8.79 12.71
N SER A 137 -13.01 8.30 12.11
CA SER A 137 -13.78 7.21 12.70
C SER A 137 -13.13 5.88 12.41
N VAL A 138 -12.76 5.16 13.46
CA VAL A 138 -11.95 3.96 13.32
C VAL A 138 -12.72 2.73 13.77
N PHE A 139 -12.64 1.65 12.97
CA PHE A 139 -13.05 0.33 13.41
C PHE A 139 -12.08 -0.76 12.95
N GLU A 140 -12.03 -1.81 13.75
CA GLU A 140 -11.12 -2.94 13.57
C GLU A 140 -11.83 -4.08 12.83
N LEU A 141 -11.13 -4.66 11.85
CA LEU A 141 -11.53 -5.91 11.21
C LEU A 141 -10.54 -7.02 11.56
N TYR A 142 -11.10 -8.20 11.76
CA TYR A 142 -10.38 -9.40 12.20
C TYR A 142 -10.19 -10.33 10.99
N THR A 143 -9.21 -10.01 10.15
CA THR A 143 -8.86 -10.78 8.95
C THR A 143 -8.29 -12.15 9.27
N ASP A 144 -7.84 -12.36 10.52
CA ASP A 144 -7.36 -13.63 11.06
C ASP A 144 -8.49 -14.61 11.46
N ASN A 145 -9.73 -14.11 11.58
CA ASN A 145 -10.89 -14.91 11.99
C ASN A 145 -12.09 -14.69 11.05
N LEU A 146 -12.09 -15.39 9.91
CA LEU A 146 -13.15 -15.30 8.90
C LEU A 146 -14.51 -15.79 9.41
N VAL A 147 -14.54 -16.73 10.36
CA VAL A 147 -15.80 -17.29 10.90
C VAL A 147 -16.67 -16.21 11.53
N ARG A 148 -16.04 -15.17 12.09
CA ARG A 148 -16.75 -14.01 12.68
C ARG A 148 -17.66 -13.29 11.67
N TYR A 149 -17.32 -13.36 10.39
CA TYR A 149 -18.01 -12.65 9.32
C TYR A 149 -18.80 -13.60 8.40
N GLU A 150 -18.94 -14.87 8.77
CA GLU A 150 -19.59 -15.89 7.93
C GLU A 150 -21.06 -15.54 7.65
N ASP A 151 -21.81 -15.06 8.64
CA ASP A 151 -23.20 -14.66 8.48
C ASP A 151 -23.37 -13.22 7.95
N GLY A 152 -22.28 -12.46 7.88
CA GLY A 152 -22.30 -11.03 7.60
C GLY A 152 -22.61 -10.18 8.84
N THR A 153 -21.92 -9.04 8.97
CA THR A 153 -22.06 -8.10 10.08
C THR A 153 -22.26 -6.69 9.54
N ILE A 154 -23.21 -5.95 10.10
CA ILE A 154 -23.41 -4.53 9.76
C ILE A 154 -22.82 -3.67 10.87
N LEU A 155 -21.83 -2.85 10.54
CA LEU A 155 -21.18 -1.89 11.42
C LEU A 155 -21.69 -0.48 11.07
N LYS A 156 -21.92 0.35 12.09
CA LYS A 156 -22.35 1.75 11.91
C LYS A 156 -21.29 2.71 12.43
N ARG A 157 -20.79 3.61 11.58
CA ARG A 157 -19.74 4.61 11.91
C ARG A 157 -19.99 5.89 11.12
N GLU A 158 -19.93 7.05 11.77
CA GLU A 158 -20.17 8.39 11.16
C GLU A 158 -21.37 8.47 10.21
N GLY A 159 -22.50 7.88 10.59
CA GLY A 159 -23.71 7.90 9.77
C GLY A 159 -23.71 6.94 8.57
N HIS A 160 -22.59 6.25 8.30
CA HIS A 160 -22.47 5.21 7.29
C HIS A 160 -22.63 3.81 7.89
N ARG A 161 -23.11 2.88 7.06
CA ARG A 161 -23.23 1.44 7.33
C ARG A 161 -22.23 0.68 6.48
N TYR A 162 -21.47 -0.17 7.13
CA TYR A 162 -20.49 -1.05 6.52
C TYR A 162 -20.97 -2.50 6.68
N GLY A 163 -21.20 -3.19 5.57
CA GLY A 163 -21.54 -4.61 5.56
C GLY A 163 -20.27 -5.42 5.37
N VAL A 164 -19.90 -6.21 6.37
CA VAL A 164 -18.66 -7.00 6.36
C VAL A 164 -19.03 -8.47 6.35
N PHE A 165 -18.53 -9.23 5.39
CA PHE A 165 -18.75 -10.67 5.33
C PHE A 165 -17.51 -11.41 4.84
N SER A 166 -17.36 -12.67 5.25
CA SER A 166 -16.34 -13.56 4.73
C SER A 166 -16.88 -14.43 3.60
N VAL A 167 -15.98 -14.75 2.68
CA VAL A 167 -16.21 -15.66 1.56
C VAL A 167 -15.20 -16.79 1.67
N ASP A 168 -15.70 -18.03 1.66
CA ASP A 168 -14.87 -19.23 1.58
C ASP A 168 -15.09 -19.92 0.23
N SER A 169 -14.12 -20.72 -0.18
CA SER A 169 -14.12 -21.60 -1.35
C SER A 169 -15.33 -22.54 -1.45
N LEU A 170 -15.95 -22.89 -0.32
CA LEU A 170 -17.14 -23.75 -0.27
C LEU A 170 -18.45 -22.99 -0.42
N MET A 171 -18.42 -21.64 -0.39
CA MET A 171 -19.61 -20.81 -0.49
C MET A 171 -20.05 -20.68 -1.96
N PRO A 172 -21.29 -21.07 -2.32
CA PRO A 172 -21.77 -20.89 -3.68
C PRO A 172 -21.97 -19.41 -4.01
N TYR A 173 -21.76 -19.02 -5.28
CA TYR A 173 -21.95 -17.64 -5.75
C TYR A 173 -23.30 -17.04 -5.35
N LYS A 174 -24.37 -17.84 -5.43
CA LYS A 174 -25.71 -17.43 -5.03
C LYS A 174 -25.80 -17.00 -3.56
N ALA A 175 -25.08 -17.67 -2.65
CA ALA A 175 -25.07 -17.29 -1.24
C ALA A 175 -24.36 -15.94 -1.03
N ILE A 176 -23.38 -15.62 -1.87
CA ILE A 176 -22.72 -14.31 -1.85
C ILE A 176 -23.69 -13.23 -2.38
N GLU A 177 -24.38 -13.50 -3.48
CA GLU A 177 -25.43 -12.60 -4.01
C GLU A 177 -26.56 -12.36 -3.00
N ASP A 178 -27.03 -13.41 -2.32
CA ASP A 178 -28.06 -13.30 -1.28
C ASP A 178 -27.59 -12.41 -0.11
N LYS A 179 -26.30 -12.44 0.24
CA LYS A 179 -25.71 -11.55 1.26
C LYS A 179 -25.61 -10.11 0.78
N ILE A 180 -25.22 -9.89 -0.47
CA ILE A 180 -25.20 -8.54 -1.07
C ILE A 180 -26.62 -7.97 -1.07
N ALA A 181 -27.61 -8.74 -1.52
CA ALA A 181 -29.01 -8.35 -1.50
C ALA A 181 -29.53 -8.08 -0.08
N TYR A 182 -29.08 -8.84 0.92
CA TYR A 182 -29.34 -8.53 2.33
C TYR A 182 -28.77 -7.17 2.71
N PHE A 183 -27.49 -6.89 2.43
CA PHE A 183 -26.89 -5.60 2.75
C PHE A 183 -27.57 -4.42 2.03
N ASP A 184 -27.95 -4.59 0.77
CA ASP A 184 -28.73 -3.61 0.01
C ASP A 184 -30.08 -3.33 0.69
N ALA A 185 -30.80 -4.37 1.13
CA ALA A 185 -32.07 -4.22 1.82
C ALA A 185 -31.94 -3.45 3.15
N TYR A 186 -30.81 -3.60 3.84
CA TYR A 186 -30.49 -2.84 5.06
C TYR A 186 -29.83 -1.49 4.78
N ASN A 187 -29.75 -1.07 3.50
CA ASN A 187 -29.19 0.17 3.00
C ASN A 187 -27.72 0.37 3.44
N VAL A 188 -26.93 -0.70 3.42
CA VAL A 188 -25.49 -0.60 3.64
C VAL A 188 -24.87 0.33 2.59
N ASP A 189 -23.97 1.20 3.03
CA ASP A 189 -23.31 2.19 2.17
C ASP A 189 -22.04 1.64 1.54
N PHE A 190 -21.33 0.75 2.25
CA PHE A 190 -20.12 0.08 1.76
C PHE A 190 -20.11 -1.40 2.13
N ILE A 191 -19.85 -2.27 1.16
CA ILE A 191 -19.76 -3.72 1.32
C ILE A 191 -18.29 -4.15 1.25
N VAL A 192 -17.82 -4.79 2.33
CA VAL A 192 -16.45 -5.29 2.51
C VAL A 192 -16.49 -6.82 2.55
N ALA A 193 -15.81 -7.46 1.59
CA ALA A 193 -15.66 -8.91 1.53
C ALA A 193 -14.25 -9.33 1.96
N ILE A 194 -14.14 -10.28 2.88
CA ILE A 194 -12.86 -10.90 3.28
C ILE A 194 -12.79 -12.29 2.63
N THR A 195 -11.79 -12.55 1.81
CA THR A 195 -11.72 -13.77 1.00
C THR A 195 -10.28 -14.32 0.94
N PRO A 196 -10.08 -15.64 0.85
CA PRO A 196 -8.76 -16.19 0.57
C PRO A 196 -8.31 -15.93 -0.87
N SER A 197 -9.22 -15.65 -1.81
CA SER A 197 -8.87 -15.40 -3.21
C SER A 197 -9.83 -14.43 -3.91
N THR A 198 -9.30 -13.54 -4.74
CA THR A 198 -10.11 -12.64 -5.57
C THR A 198 -10.98 -13.38 -6.58
N ALA A 199 -10.58 -14.59 -7.01
CA ALA A 199 -11.33 -15.38 -7.98
C ALA A 199 -12.75 -15.78 -7.51
N LEU A 200 -12.97 -15.80 -6.19
CA LEU A 200 -14.27 -16.12 -5.59
C LEU A 200 -15.28 -14.98 -5.69
N VAL A 201 -14.80 -13.73 -5.81
CA VAL A 201 -15.64 -12.53 -5.78
C VAL A 201 -15.56 -11.69 -7.05
N SER A 202 -14.55 -11.89 -7.90
CA SER A 202 -14.31 -11.08 -9.11
C SER A 202 -15.43 -11.13 -10.14
N ARG A 203 -16.32 -12.13 -10.07
CA ARG A 203 -17.47 -12.29 -10.98
C ARG A 203 -18.77 -11.69 -10.43
N ILE A 204 -18.72 -11.13 -9.23
CA ILE A 204 -19.89 -10.68 -8.48
C ILE A 204 -19.81 -9.16 -8.37
N SER A 205 -20.86 -8.48 -8.82
CA SER A 205 -21.01 -7.03 -8.67
C SER A 205 -21.65 -6.68 -7.33
N GLY A 206 -21.40 -5.47 -6.83
CA GLY A 206 -22.00 -4.98 -5.58
C GLY A 206 -21.10 -5.15 -4.35
N ILE A 207 -19.83 -5.50 -4.55
CA ILE A 207 -18.82 -5.46 -3.49
C ILE A 207 -17.94 -4.23 -3.76
N ASP A 208 -17.81 -3.35 -2.77
CA ASP A 208 -17.01 -2.14 -2.88
C ASP A 208 -15.54 -2.40 -2.55
N ILE A 209 -15.29 -3.25 -1.54
CA ILE A 209 -13.94 -3.50 -1.01
C ILE A 209 -13.72 -5.00 -0.83
N VAL A 210 -12.61 -5.53 -1.33
CA VAL A 210 -12.19 -6.93 -1.17
C VAL A 210 -10.85 -6.98 -0.48
N ILE A 211 -10.80 -7.63 0.69
CA ILE A 211 -9.57 -7.90 1.43
C ILE A 211 -9.18 -9.36 1.23
N THR A 212 -8.04 -9.60 0.61
CA THR A 212 -7.50 -10.96 0.39
C THR A 212 -6.60 -11.39 1.53
N THR A 213 -6.84 -12.56 2.11
CA THR A 213 -6.00 -13.10 3.19
C THR A 213 -4.80 -13.91 2.69
N SER A 214 -4.81 -14.28 1.41
CA SER A 214 -3.68 -14.93 0.73
C SER A 214 -2.87 -13.90 -0.04
N ASN A 215 -1.56 -14.12 -0.16
CA ASN A 215 -0.67 -13.29 -0.98
C ASN A 215 -0.94 -13.53 -2.47
N GLU A 216 -2.04 -12.99 -2.99
CA GLU A 216 -2.21 -12.83 -4.42
C GLU A 216 -1.31 -11.65 -4.84
N LYS A 217 -0.81 -11.58 -6.08
CA LYS A 217 0.15 -10.54 -6.50
C LYS A 217 -0.49 -9.14 -6.64
N LEU A 218 -1.40 -8.76 -5.75
CA LEU A 218 -1.98 -7.43 -5.65
C LEU A 218 -1.00 -6.50 -4.93
N PHE A 219 -1.00 -5.24 -5.33
CA PHE A 219 -0.20 -4.23 -4.66
C PHE A 219 -0.70 -4.05 -3.22
N ALA A 220 0.21 -3.94 -2.26
CA ALA A 220 -0.11 -3.67 -0.86
C ALA A 220 -0.88 -2.35 -0.65
N MET A 221 -0.89 -1.46 -1.66
CA MET A 221 -1.64 -0.20 -1.69
C MET A 221 -3.04 -0.33 -2.30
N GLY A 222 -3.42 -1.54 -2.70
CA GLY A 222 -4.68 -1.86 -3.35
C GLY A 222 -4.79 -1.39 -4.81
N GLU A 223 -5.79 -1.91 -5.49
CA GLU A 223 -6.11 -1.62 -6.89
C GLU A 223 -7.62 -1.57 -7.08
N THR A 224 -8.13 -0.56 -7.78
CA THR A 224 -9.55 -0.50 -8.15
C THR A 224 -9.75 -1.13 -9.52
N ILE A 225 -10.55 -2.20 -9.58
CA ILE A 225 -10.91 -2.88 -10.82
C ILE A 225 -12.44 -2.92 -10.90
N ASP A 226 -13.01 -2.39 -11.99
CA ASP A 226 -14.45 -2.37 -12.24
C ASP A 226 -15.31 -1.79 -11.10
N GLY A 227 -14.77 -0.81 -10.36
CA GLY A 227 -15.44 -0.16 -9.24
C GLY A 227 -15.26 -0.85 -7.89
N THR A 228 -14.65 -2.03 -7.85
CA THR A 228 -14.28 -2.73 -6.60
C THR A 228 -12.82 -2.47 -6.26
N PHE A 229 -12.55 -2.11 -5.00
CA PHE A 229 -11.21 -1.89 -4.48
C PHE A 229 -10.66 -3.18 -3.87
N TYR A 230 -9.61 -3.73 -4.47
CA TYR A 230 -8.96 -4.96 -4.03
C TYR A 230 -7.70 -4.63 -3.25
N VAL A 231 -7.50 -5.25 -2.09
CA VAL A 231 -6.32 -5.05 -1.25
C VAL A 231 -5.89 -6.35 -0.60
N ASN A 232 -4.58 -6.58 -0.54
CA ASN A 232 -4.01 -7.69 0.20
C ASN A 232 -3.89 -7.39 1.69
N ALA A 233 -4.15 -8.41 2.51
CA ALA A 233 -3.69 -8.41 3.89
C ALA A 233 -2.16 -8.29 3.93
N PRO A 234 -1.61 -7.43 4.80
CA PRO A 234 -0.16 -7.28 4.91
C PRO A 234 0.48 -8.48 5.63
N LEU A 235 1.80 -8.40 5.84
CA LEU A 235 2.54 -9.48 6.50
C LEU A 235 2.16 -9.58 7.98
N LYS A 236 2.25 -10.79 8.55
CA LYS A 236 2.11 -10.99 10.00
C LYS A 236 3.08 -10.08 10.74
N GLY A 237 2.54 -9.20 11.58
CA GLY A 237 3.29 -8.18 12.33
C GLY A 237 3.14 -6.76 11.78
N GLU A 238 2.58 -6.61 10.57
CA GLU A 238 2.18 -5.34 9.98
C GLU A 238 0.67 -5.12 10.15
N VAL A 239 0.25 -3.87 9.97
CA VAL A 239 -1.14 -3.44 10.07
C VAL A 239 -1.60 -2.84 8.76
N GLY A 240 -2.71 -3.33 8.24
CA GLY A 240 -3.37 -2.79 7.06
C GLY A 240 -4.37 -1.73 7.47
N VAL A 241 -4.40 -0.63 6.73
CA VAL A 241 -5.36 0.46 6.93
C VAL A 241 -6.02 0.75 5.59
N ILE A 242 -7.35 0.70 5.55
CA ILE A 242 -8.14 1.22 4.45
C ILE A 242 -8.78 2.53 4.91
N LEU A 243 -8.61 3.59 4.12
CA LEU A 243 -9.18 4.90 4.36
C LEU A 243 -10.31 5.15 3.37
N ILE A 244 -11.43 5.63 3.90
CA ILE A 244 -12.59 6.03 3.12
C ILE A 244 -12.79 7.52 3.37
N SER A 245 -12.63 8.32 2.32
CA SER A 245 -12.83 9.77 2.39
C SER A 245 -14.32 10.14 2.46
N PRO A 246 -14.67 11.37 2.91
CA PRO A 246 -16.04 11.89 2.84
C PRO A 246 -16.64 11.92 1.43
N SER A 247 -15.78 11.87 0.39
CA SER A 247 -16.20 11.81 -1.02
C SER A 247 -16.33 10.36 -1.54
N ASN A 248 -16.34 9.37 -0.64
CA ASN A 248 -16.44 7.94 -0.93
C ASN A 248 -15.31 7.37 -1.78
N VAL A 249 -14.15 8.03 -1.81
CA VAL A 249 -12.91 7.48 -2.39
C VAL A 249 -12.23 6.59 -1.36
N VAL A 250 -11.88 5.37 -1.78
CA VAL A 250 -11.21 4.33 -0.97
C VAL A 250 -9.72 4.29 -1.31
N SER A 251 -8.86 4.20 -0.30
CA SER A 251 -7.41 3.97 -0.44
C SER A 251 -6.90 3.02 0.63
N ALA A 252 -5.72 2.42 0.42
CA ALA A 252 -5.09 1.54 1.41
C ALA A 252 -3.63 1.90 1.67
N LYS A 253 -3.20 1.56 2.88
CA LYS A 253 -1.84 1.77 3.38
C LYS A 253 -1.45 0.63 4.30
N VAL A 254 -0.17 0.29 4.32
CA VAL A 254 0.43 -0.62 5.28
C VAL A 254 1.27 0.17 6.27
N VAL A 255 1.14 -0.17 7.55
CA VAL A 255 1.88 0.41 8.67
C VAL A 255 2.70 -0.71 9.31
N SER A 256 4.02 -0.51 9.39
CA SER A 256 5.02 -1.50 9.83
C SER A 256 5.94 -0.93 10.89
#